data_AF-A0A519T902-F1
#
_entry.id   AF-A0A519T902-F1
#
_cell.length_a   1.000
_cell.length_b   1.000
_cell.length_c   1.000
_cell.angle_alpha   90.00
_cell.angle_beta   90.00
_cell.angle_gamma   90.00
#
_symmetry.space_group_name_H-M   'P 1'
#
loop_
_entity.id
_entity.type
_entity.pdbx_description
1 polymer ?
#
loop_
_entity_poly.entity_id
_entity_poly.type
_entity_poly.pdbx_seq_one_letter_code
_entity_poly.pdbx_strand_id
1 'polypeptide(L)' 'MDTRKLPSDFEYLPDMYADDYFPKSEVDKVKATIQKVVIFLEKGDASRKKIQKKLDDMTLTINELQNDFSDNG' A
#
# COMPACT_ATOMS: atom_id res chain seq x y z
N MET A 1 20.61 13.23 4.16
CA MET A 1 19.56 12.41 3.52
C MET A 1 18.23 13.05 3.86
N ASP A 2 17.35 13.26 2.89
CA ASP A 2 15.99 13.73 3.18
C ASP A 2 15.26 12.58 3.89
N THR A 3 15.12 12.65 5.22
CA THR A 3 14.63 11.55 6.07
C THR A 3 13.14 11.23 5.86
N ARG A 4 12.52 11.84 4.85
CA ARG A 4 11.11 11.75 4.54
C ARG A 4 10.79 10.77 3.42
N LYS A 5 11.80 10.18 2.77
CA LYS A 5 11.62 9.26 1.63
C LYS A 5 12.10 7.85 1.94
N LEU A 6 11.39 6.87 1.41
CA LEU A 6 11.84 5.49 1.46
C LEU A 6 13.07 5.30 0.55
N PRO A 7 13.94 4.32 0.85
CA PRO A 7 14.98 3.89 -0.06
C PRO A 7 14.39 3.48 -1.42
N SER A 8 15.13 3.72 -2.51
CA SER A 8 14.70 3.36 -3.86
C SER A 8 14.54 1.85 -4.06
N ASP A 9 15.24 1.06 -3.25
CA ASP A 9 15.24 -0.39 -3.18
C ASP A 9 14.33 -0.94 -2.07
N PHE A 10 13.44 -0.12 -1.51
CA PHE A 10 12.47 -0.59 -0.54
C PHE A 10 11.55 -1.65 -1.16
N GLU A 11 11.61 -2.87 -0.64
CA GLU A 11 10.77 -3.98 -1.08
C GLU A 11 9.40 -3.94 -0.41
N TYR A 12 8.35 -3.92 -1.22
CA TYR A 12 6.96 -3.94 -0.75
C TYR A 12 6.45 -5.38 -0.71
N LEU A 13 5.86 -5.76 0.43
CA LEU A 13 5.14 -7.03 0.62
C LEU A 13 5.95 -8.29 0.21
N PRO A 14 7.26 -8.39 0.53
CA PRO A 14 8.10 -9.48 0.04
C PRO A 14 7.55 -10.86 0.43
N ASP A 15 7.02 -10.99 1.65
CA ASP A 15 6.43 -12.24 2.14
C ASP A 15 5.17 -12.64 1.34
N MET A 16 4.32 -11.67 0.97
CA MET A 16 3.13 -11.96 0.16
C MET A 16 3.48 -12.34 -1.28
N TYR A 17 4.55 -11.76 -1.85
CA TYR A 17 5.01 -12.16 -3.19
C TYR A 17 5.72 -13.53 -3.21
N ALA A 18 6.27 -13.95 -2.08
CA ALA A 18 6.93 -15.24 -1.91
C ALA A 18 5.95 -16.38 -1.63
N ASP A 19 4.73 -16.07 -1.20
CA ASP A 19 3.69 -17.04 -0.88
C ASP A 19 2.72 -17.20 -2.05
N ASP A 20 2.71 -18.40 -2.64
CA ASP A 20 1.86 -18.75 -3.77
C ASP A 20 0.36 -18.72 -3.45
N TYR A 21 -0.04 -18.66 -2.17
CA TYR A 21 -1.42 -18.42 -1.75
C TYR A 21 -1.94 -17.06 -2.22
N PHE A 22 -1.06 -16.04 -2.32
CA PHE A 22 -1.47 -14.71 -2.74
C PHE A 22 -1.19 -14.53 -4.24
N PRO A 23 -2.22 -14.51 -5.09
CA PRO A 23 -1.99 -14.26 -6.51
C PRO A 23 -1.37 -12.87 -6.72
N LYS A 24 -0.30 -12.84 -7.52
CA LYS A 24 0.60 -11.68 -7.63
C LYS A 24 -0.12 -10.42 -8.13
N SER A 25 -1.13 -10.60 -9.00
CA SER A 25 -1.97 -9.51 -9.51
C SER A 25 -2.72 -8.76 -8.40
N GLU A 26 -3.14 -9.47 -7.36
CA GLU A 26 -3.88 -8.91 -6.24
C GLU A 26 -2.90 -8.27 -5.24
N VAL A 27 -1.74 -8.90 -5.01
CA VAL A 27 -0.64 -8.29 -4.24
C VAL A 27 -0.17 -6.97 -4.88
N ASP A 28 -0.11 -6.89 -6.21
CA ASP A 28 0.20 -5.66 -6.95
C ASP A 28 -0.80 -4.53 -6.65
N LYS A 29 -2.10 -4.84 -6.51
CA LYS A 29 -3.14 -3.86 -6.14
C LYS A 29 -2.95 -3.34 -4.71
N VAL A 30 -2.62 -4.22 -3.77
CA VAL A 30 -2.32 -3.85 -2.36
C VAL A 30 -1.09 -2.94 -2.32
N LYS A 31 -0.01 -3.34 -3.01
CA LYS A 31 1.22 -2.54 -3.15
C LYS A 31 0.94 -1.17 -3.73
N ALA A 32 0.19 -1.09 -4.83
CA ALA A 32 -0.15 0.19 -5.46
C ALA A 32 -0.95 1.11 -4.52
N THR A 33 -1.78 0.54 -3.65
CA THR A 33 -2.55 1.29 -2.65
C THR A 33 -1.65 1.85 -1.55
N ILE A 34 -0.70 1.06 -1.03
CA ILE A 34 0.30 1.52 -0.05
C ILE A 34 1.20 2.61 -0.65
N GLN A 35 1.68 2.42 -1.88
CA GLN A 35 2.54 3.39 -2.58
C GLN A 35 1.90 4.77 -2.73
N LYS A 36 0.57 4.85 -2.93
CA LYS A 36 -0.15 6.14 -2.96
C LYS A 36 -0.01 6.91 -1.65
N VAL A 37 -0.05 6.22 -0.51
CA VAL A 37 0.14 6.83 0.82
C VAL A 37 1.59 7.24 1.01
N VAL A 38 2.54 6.40 0.63
CA VAL A 38 3.98 6.75 0.67
C VAL A 38 4.24 8.03 -0.12
N ILE A 39 3.85 8.08 -1.39
CA ILE A 39 4.01 9.26 -2.25
C ILE A 39 3.35 10.50 -1.63
N PHE A 40 2.21 10.34 -0.95
CA PHE A 40 1.54 11.43 -0.26
C PHE A 40 2.34 11.92 0.96
N LEU A 41 2.89 11.02 1.77
CA LEU A 41 3.68 11.36 2.96
C LEU A 41 5.04 11.97 2.58
N GLU A 42 5.68 11.48 1.53
CA GLU A 42 6.98 11.98 1.04
C GLU A 42 6.92 13.45 0.57
N LYS A 43 5.72 13.95 0.23
CA LYS A 43 5.53 15.38 -0.08
C LYS A 43 5.69 16.30 1.14
N GLY A 44 5.61 15.77 2.36
CA GLY A 44 5.94 16.47 3.61
C GLY A 44 4.92 17.50 4.11
N ASP A 45 4.02 18.03 3.28
CA ASP A 45 3.13 19.16 3.63
C ASP A 45 1.66 18.75 3.89
N ALA A 46 1.45 17.70 4.67
CA ALA A 46 0.11 17.20 5.02
C ALA A 46 -0.26 17.47 6.47
N SER A 47 -1.46 18.01 6.71
CA SER A 47 -2.01 18.10 8.07
C SER A 47 -2.38 16.72 8.61
N ARG A 48 -2.40 16.55 9.94
CA ARG A 48 -2.81 15.30 10.61
C ARG A 48 -4.13 14.75 10.09
N LYS A 49 -5.12 15.62 9.84
CA LYS A 49 -6.43 15.23 9.28
C LYS A 49 -6.31 14.66 7.86
N LYS A 50 -5.45 15.22 7.02
CA LYS A 50 -5.21 14.71 5.65
C LYS A 50 -4.46 13.37 5.68
N ILE A 51 -3.50 13.22 6.60
CA ILE A 51 -2.77 11.96 6.82
C ILE A 51 -3.74 10.87 7.27
N GLN A 52 -4.54 11.12 8.31
CA GLN A 52 -5.55 10.18 8.78
C GLN A 52 -6.48 9.74 7.66
N LYS A 53 -7.05 10.70 6.92
CA LYS A 53 -7.90 10.37 5.78
C LYS A 53 -7.20 9.48 4.74
N LYS A 54 -5.91 9.69 4.45
CA LYS A 54 -5.20 8.81 3.50
C LYS A 54 -4.88 7.43 4.02
N LEU A 55 -4.68 7.28 5.32
CA LEU A 55 -4.58 5.97 5.94
C LEU A 55 -5.94 5.26 5.94
N ASP A 56 -7.03 5.97 6.26
CA ASP A 56 -8.40 5.44 6.22
C ASP A 56 -8.80 5.01 4.80
N ASP A 57 -8.53 5.86 3.80
CA ASP A 57 -8.81 5.53 2.40
C ASP A 57 -8.02 4.26 1.99
N MET A 58 -6.76 4.12 2.42
CA MET A 58 -5.93 2.94 2.13
C MET A 58 -6.49 1.67 2.77
N THR A 59 -6.87 1.70 4.05
CA THR A 59 -7.41 0.53 4.74
C THR A 59 -8.75 0.10 4.16
N LEU A 60 -9.62 1.06 3.83
CA LEU A 60 -10.89 0.78 3.14
C LEU A 60 -10.66 0.13 1.77
N THR A 61 -9.78 0.67 0.94
CA THR A 61 -9.46 0.07 -0.37
C THR A 61 -8.89 -1.34 -0.23
N ILE A 62 -8.00 -1.59 0.74
CA ILE A 62 -7.46 -2.94 0.96
C ILE A 62 -8.55 -3.91 1.42
N ASN A 63 -9.48 -3.46 2.28
CA ASN A 63 -10.62 -4.27 2.70
C ASN A 63 -11.56 -4.59 1.53
N GLU A 64 -11.77 -3.66 0.61
CA GLU A 64 -12.56 -3.90 -0.61
C GLU A 64 -11.86 -4.93 -1.52
N LEU A 65 -10.54 -4.83 -1.67
CA LEU A 65 -9.73 -5.78 -2.43
C LEU A 65 -9.75 -7.19 -1.85
N GLN A 66 -10.02 -7.36 -0.56
CA GLN A 66 -10.15 -8.68 0.05
C GLN A 66 -11.23 -9.54 -0.63
N ASN A 67 -12.29 -8.92 -1.17
CA ASN A 67 -13.31 -9.63 -1.93
C ASN A 67 -12.72 -10.20 -3.23
N ASP A 68 -11.85 -9.45 -3.92
CA ASP A 68 -11.17 -9.91 -5.16
C ASP A 68 -10.30 -11.16 -4.91
N PHE A 69 -9.70 -11.30 -3.73
CA PHE A 69 -8.93 -12.50 -3.36
C PHE A 69 -9.81 -13.74 -3.19
N SER A 70 -11.08 -13.59 -2.82
CA SER A 70 -12.01 -14.71 -2.60
C SER A 70 -12.59 -15.27 -3.90
N ASP A 71 -12.62 -14.46 -4.96
CA ASP A 71 -13.13 -14.86 -6.28
C ASP A 71 -12.05 -15.52 -7.16
N ASN A 72 -10.76 -15.33 -6.83
CA ASN A 72 -9.60 -15.80 -7.61
C ASN A 72 -8.70 -16.79 -6.84
N GLY A 73 -9.12 -17.26 -5.66
CA GLY A 73 -8.39 -18.21 -4.80
C GLY A 73 -8.78 -19.67 -5.00
#